data_AF-A0AA95I123-F1
#
_entry.id   AF-A0AA95I123-F1
#
_cell.length_a   1.000
_cell.length_b   1.000
_cell.length_c   1.000
_cell.angle_alpha   90.00
_cell.angle_beta   90.00
_cell.angle_gamma   90.00
#
_symmetry.space_group_name_H-M   'P 1'
#
loop_
_entity.id
_entity.type
_entity.pdbx_description
1 polymer ?
#
loop_
_entity_poly.entity_id
_entity_poly.type
_entity_poly.pdbx_seq_one_letter_code
_entity_poly.pdbx_strand_id
1 'polypeptide(L)'
;MYQTQNALLKEIDRVRELMITAALETGYTSNETVRHSQELDTLIYEYQALCKETEVQRQKTKILFRQIILLTKKQYILSHA
;
A
#
# COMPACT_ATOMS: atom_id res chain seq x y z
N MET A 1 -9.27 0.05 5.19
CA MET A 1 -7.86 -0.14 4.78
C MET A 1 -7.76 -0.78 3.40
N TYR A 2 -8.30 -1.98 3.16
CA TYR A 2 -8.28 -2.62 1.83
C TYR A 2 -9.04 -1.86 0.73
N GLN A 3 -10.09 -1.11 1.09
CA GLN A 3 -10.89 -0.35 0.14
C GLN A 3 -10.10 0.77 -0.56
N THR A 4 -9.22 1.46 0.19
CA THR A 4 -8.35 2.51 -0.35
C THR A 4 -7.27 1.94 -1.28
N GLN A 5 -6.65 0.81 -0.89
CA GLN A 5 -5.69 0.09 -1.74
C GLN A 5 -6.34 -0.36 -3.05
N ASN A 6 -7.54 -0.92 -2.99
CA ASN A 6 -8.28 -1.36 -4.16
C ASN A 6 -8.71 -0.20 -5.06
N ALA A 7 -9.07 0.95 -4.48
CA ALA A 7 -9.38 2.15 -5.25
C ALA A 7 -8.14 2.65 -6.00
N LEU A 8 -6.98 2.68 -5.35
CA LEU A 8 -5.73 3.09 -5.99
C LEU A 8 -5.31 2.14 -7.10
N LEU A 9 -5.46 0.82 -6.91
CA LEU A 9 -5.17 -0.17 -7.95
C LEU A 9 -6.04 0.04 -9.20
N LYS A 10 -7.33 0.32 -9.02
CA LYS A 10 -8.23 0.63 -10.14
C LYS A 10 -7.78 1.88 -10.89
N GLU A 11 -7.32 2.89 -10.17
CA GLU A 11 -6.85 4.13 -10.80
C GLU A 11 -5.52 3.92 -11.53
N ILE A 12 -4.60 3.14 -10.97
CA ILE A 12 -3.36 2.72 -11.64
C ILE A 12 -3.68 1.99 -12.95
N ASP A 13 -4.63 1.05 -12.93
CA ASP A 13 -5.03 0.33 -14.13
C ASP A 13 -5.67 1.28 -15.15
N ARG A 14 -6.54 2.20 -14.72
CA ARG A 14 -7.16 3.21 -15.59
C ARG A 14 -6.11 4.09 -16.28
N VAL A 15 -5.16 4.64 -15.52
CA VAL A 15 -4.12 5.53 -16.07
C VAL A 15 -3.14 4.75 -16.96
N ARG A 16 -2.86 3.48 -16.65
CA ARG A 16 -2.07 2.61 -17.53
C ARG A 16 -2.73 2.48 -18.91
N GLU A 17 -4.03 2.19 -18.95
CA GLU A 17 -4.74 2.08 -20.23
C GLU A 17 -4.71 3.41 -20.99
N LEU A 18 -4.91 4.55 -20.32
CA LEU A 18 -4.79 5.88 -20.95
C LEU A 18 -3.40 6.14 -21.52
N MET A 19 -2.34 5.79 -20.78
CA MET A 19 -0.96 5.92 -21.25
C MET A 19 -0.72 5.07 -22.50
N ILE A 20 -1.21 3.82 -22.50
CA ILE A 20 -1.09 2.91 -23.65
C ILE A 20 -1.84 3.47 -24.86
N THR A 21 -3.09 3.91 -24.68
CA THR A 21 -3.87 4.54 -25.74
C THR A 21 -3.15 5.77 -26.30
N ALA A 22 -2.69 6.69 -25.44
CA ALA A 22 -1.94 7.87 -25.86
C ALA A 22 -0.65 7.50 -26.61
N ALA A 23 0.07 6.48 -26.16
CA ALA A 23 1.30 6.02 -26.81
C ALA A 23 1.03 5.46 -28.21
N LEU A 24 -0.08 4.73 -28.38
CA LEU A 24 -0.50 4.17 -29.66
C LEU A 24 -0.98 5.26 -30.63
N GLU A 25 -1.64 6.31 -30.14
CA GLU A 25 -2.19 7.39 -30.96
C GLU A 25 -1.17 8.47 -31.31
N THR A 26 -0.34 8.86 -30.34
CA THR A 26 0.50 10.06 -30.41
C THR A 26 2.00 9.77 -30.28
N GLY A 27 2.36 8.52 -29.99
CA GLY A 27 3.73 8.08 -29.76
C GLY A 27 4.17 8.13 -28.29
N TYR A 28 5.20 7.36 -27.97
CA TYR A 28 5.70 7.20 -26.60
C TYR A 28 6.34 8.46 -26.01
N THR A 29 6.86 9.34 -26.86
CA THR A 29 7.51 10.58 -26.46
C THR A 29 6.59 11.79 -26.55
N SER A 30 5.30 11.58 -26.83
CA SER A 30 4.33 12.67 -26.83
C SER A 30 4.13 13.21 -25.42
N ASN A 31 3.80 14.50 -25.32
CA ASN A 31 3.53 15.12 -24.02
C ASN A 31 2.39 14.43 -23.27
N GLU A 32 1.36 13.95 -23.99
CA GLU A 32 0.23 13.24 -23.36
C GLU A 32 0.66 11.89 -22.78
N THR A 33 1.43 11.10 -23.52
CA THR A 33 1.96 9.83 -23.03
C THR A 33 2.90 10.03 -21.84
N VAL A 34 3.79 11.03 -21.91
CA VAL A 34 4.71 11.38 -20.81
C VAL A 34 3.94 11.87 -19.58
N ARG A 35 2.86 12.63 -19.76
CA ARG A 35 2.02 13.06 -18.64
C ARG A 35 1.37 11.86 -17.96
N HIS A 36 0.78 10.94 -18.74
CA HIS A 36 0.18 9.74 -18.18
C HIS A 36 1.21 8.81 -17.52
N SER A 37 2.45 8.74 -18.02
CA SER A 37 3.50 7.95 -17.35
C SER A 37 3.89 8.54 -16.00
N GLN A 38 4.00 9.88 -15.90
CA GLN A 38 4.30 10.56 -14.62
C GLN A 38 3.16 10.41 -13.60
N GLU A 39 1.92 10.50 -14.07
CA GLU A 39 0.73 10.27 -13.24
C GLU A 39 0.70 8.81 -12.73
N LEU A 40 0.97 7.86 -13.62
CA LEU A 40 1.06 6.44 -13.28
C LEU A 40 2.14 6.16 -12.24
N ASP A 41 3.34 6.74 -12.40
CA ASP A 41 4.44 6.60 -11.45
C ASP A 41 4.07 7.13 -10.06
N THR A 42 3.35 8.25 -10.00
CA THR A 42 2.89 8.86 -8.75
C THR A 42 1.92 7.93 -8.02
N LEU A 43 0.92 7.39 -8.75
CA LEU A 43 -0.05 6.46 -8.18
C LEU A 43 0.60 5.15 -7.70
N ILE A 44 1.58 4.63 -8.46
CA ILE A 44 2.35 3.45 -8.04
C ILE A 44 3.11 3.73 -6.74
N TYR A 45 3.75 4.89 -6.63
CA TYR A 45 4.46 5.29 -5.41
C TYR A 45 3.53 5.35 -4.20
N GLU A 46 2.37 6.01 -4.35
CA GLU A 46 1.37 6.11 -3.29
C GLU A 46 0.87 4.73 -2.85
N TYR A 47 0.62 3.81 -3.79
CA TYR A 47 0.23 2.44 -3.47
C TYR A 47 1.29 1.73 -2.65
N GLN A 48 2.56 1.84 -3.06
CA GLN A 48 3.68 1.23 -2.37
C GLN A 48 3.86 1.80 -0.96
N ALA A 49 3.71 3.11 -0.79
CA ALA A 49 3.78 3.78 0.50
C ALA A 49 2.67 3.27 1.44
N LEU A 50 1.43 3.19 0.94
CA LEU A 50 0.29 2.68 1.69
C LEU A 50 0.46 1.21 2.11
N CYS A 51 1.02 0.38 1.23
CA CYS A 51 1.36 -1.02 1.53
C CYS A 51 2.42 -1.11 2.65
N LYS A 52 3.49 -0.31 2.56
CA LYS A 52 4.54 -0.27 3.59
C LYS A 52 3.99 0.16 4.94
N GLU A 53 3.17 1.21 4.98
CA GLU A 53 2.54 1.66 6.22
C GLU A 53 1.68 0.55 6.85
N THR A 54 0.87 -0.12 6.03
CA THR A 54 0.03 -1.24 6.46
C THR A 54 0.85 -2.36 7.11
N GLU A 55 1.98 -2.75 6.50
CA GLU A 55 2.86 -3.78 7.05
C GLU A 55 3.52 -3.34 8.36
N VAL A 56 3.93 -2.07 8.46
CA VAL A 56 4.49 -1.52 9.71
C VAL A 56 3.45 -1.58 10.84
N GLN A 57 2.21 -1.19 10.57
CA GLN A 57 1.15 -1.27 11.58
C GLN A 57 0.85 -2.72 11.98
N ARG A 58 0.83 -3.65 11.02
CA ARG A 58 0.64 -5.09 11.30
C ARG A 58 1.72 -5.63 12.23
N GLN A 59 2.98 -5.26 11.98
CA GLN A 59 4.10 -5.69 12.81
C GLN A 59 4.04 -5.10 14.23
N LYS A 60 3.67 -3.82 14.37
CA LYS A 60 3.44 -3.19 15.69
C LYS A 60 2.38 -3.94 16.49
N THR A 61 1.23 -4.23 15.87
CA THR A 61 0.13 -4.99 16.51
C THR A 61 0.60 -6.38 16.95
N LYS A 62 1.40 -7.07 16.15
CA LYS A 62 1.95 -8.39 16.50
C LYS A 62 2.89 -8.32 17.71
N ILE A 63 3.71 -7.28 17.81
CA ILE A 63 4.61 -7.06 18.95
C ILE A 63 3.79 -6.77 20.21
N LEU A 64 2.83 -5.83 20.14
CA LEU A 64 1.95 -5.49 21.26
C LEU A 64 1.20 -6.71 21.78
N PHE A 65 0.65 -7.54 20.87
CA PHE A 65 -0.03 -8.77 21.23
C PHE A 65 0.88 -9.75 21.98
N ARG A 66 2.13 -9.93 21.54
CA ARG A 66 3.12 -10.76 22.24
C ARG A 66 3.43 -10.22 23.64
N GLN A 67 3.56 -8.90 23.80
CA GLN A 67 3.79 -8.27 25.09
C GLN A 67 2.62 -8.51 26.05
N ILE A 68 1.37 -8.34 25.58
CA ILE A 68 0.17 -8.62 26.37
C ILE A 68 0.15 -10.08 26.85
N ILE A 69 0.42 -11.04 25.97
CA ILE A 69 0.50 -12.47 26.33
C ILE A 69 1.57 -12.72 27.41
N LEU A 70 2.74 -12.10 27.29
CA LEU A 70 3.81 -12.27 28.28
C LEU A 70 3.41 -11.72 29.64
N LEU A 71 2.77 -10.55 29.68
CA LEU A 71 2.29 -9.92 30.91
C LEU A 71 1.20 -10.76 31.59
N THR A 72 0.23 -11.29 30.83
CA THR A 72 -0.83 -12.12 31.39
C THR A 72 -0.29 -13.44 31.94
N LYS A 73 0.67 -14.07 31.25
CA LYS A 73 1.37 -15.26 31.77
C LYS A 73 2.15 -14.96 33.06
N LYS A 74 2.86 -13.83 33.11
CA LYS A 74 3.59 -13.40 34.31
C LYS A 74 2.65 -13.18 35.49
N GLN A 75 1.52 -12.50 35.27
CA GLN A 75 0.52 -12.26 36.30
C GLN A 75 -0.08 -13.58 36.83
N TYR A 76 -0.37 -14.53 35.95
CA TYR A 76 -0.88 -15.84 36.34
C TYR A 76 0.09 -16.57 37.28
N ILE A 77 1.38 -16.62 36.93
CA ILE A 77 2.42 -17.25 37.76
C ILE A 77 2.52 -16.59 39.13
N LEU A 78 2.53 -15.25 39.19
CA LEU A 78 2.61 -14.51 40.45
C LEU A 78 1.39 -14.70 41.36
N SER A 79 0.21 -14.97 40.78
CA SER A 79 -1.03 -15.21 41.54
C SER A 79 -1.19 -16.65 42.05
N HIS A 80 -0.36 -17.58 41.58
CA HIS A 80 -0.40 -19.01 41.92
C HIS A 80 0.92 -19.53 42.52
N ALA A 81 1.79 -18.62 42.96
CA ALA A 81 3.02 -18.89 43.72
C ALA A 81 2.82 -18.41 45.16
#